data_AF-A0A2T0FHK2-F1
#
_entry.id   AF-A0A2T0FHK2-F1
#
_cell.length_a   1.000
_cell.length_b   1.000
_cell.length_c   1.000
_cell.angle_alpha   90.00
_cell.angle_beta   90.00
_cell.angle_gamma   90.00
#
_symmetry.space_group_name_H-M   'P 1'
#
loop_
_entity.id
_entity.type
_entity.pdbx_description
1 polymer ?
#
loop_
_entity_poly.entity_id
_entity_poly.type
_entity_poly.pdbx_seq_one_letter_code
_entity_poly.pdbx_strand_id
1 'polypeptide(L)'
;MLQRWNRAPVRSFSTTLRRLSQVDPSDPDQALLYKIKRPGTFFKEPLDPQIQLSHEPLYTAPMASQVSFTKRWSLGFFGVGAYIGYLTMGVGASSTLVAAGLVPLLLPLPLIQYFAGGYVTRIFRVYRRNQPQTYEALTENETLMVEKLSLFGRSTYGVPIQVQNTFIANRRLGWINWVHLDERTGALTKLYVEDNIGGIQMDRIWGILEKNSNIDNGRGFLNDRPKGA
;
A
#
# COMPACT_ATOMS: atom_id res chain seq x y z
N MET A 1 -30.47 26.32 34.68
CA MET A 1 -29.81 25.01 34.48
C MET A 1 -30.09 24.56 33.05
N LEU A 2 -29.14 24.73 32.12
CA LEU A 2 -29.28 24.28 30.73
C LEU A 2 -28.28 23.14 30.49
N GLN A 3 -28.80 21.92 30.39
CA GLN A 3 -28.03 20.71 30.11
C GLN A 3 -27.57 20.76 28.63
N ARG A 4 -26.28 21.01 28.43
CA ARG A 4 -25.65 21.05 27.11
C ARG A 4 -25.42 19.60 26.66
N TRP A 5 -26.25 19.11 25.76
CA TRP A 5 -26.08 17.78 25.15
C TRP A 5 -24.78 17.75 24.33
N ASN A 6 -23.80 16.97 24.79
CA ASN A 6 -22.62 16.59 24.03
C ASN A 6 -23.08 15.77 22.81
N ARG A 7 -23.25 16.42 21.66
CA ARG A 7 -23.42 15.72 20.40
C ARG A 7 -22.09 15.04 20.07
N ALA A 8 -22.06 13.71 20.15
CA ALA A 8 -20.97 12.93 19.61
C ALA A 8 -20.73 13.36 18.15
N PRO A 9 -19.48 13.56 17.71
CA PRO A 9 -19.21 13.94 16.34
C PRO A 9 -19.75 12.84 15.42
N VAL A 10 -20.69 13.22 14.56
CA VAL A 10 -21.14 12.39 13.44
C VAL A 10 -19.89 12.06 12.63
N ARG A 11 -19.38 10.84 12.77
CA ARG A 11 -18.30 10.32 11.92
C ARG A 11 -18.87 10.23 10.52
N SER A 12 -18.68 11.29 9.74
CA SER A 12 -18.91 11.27 8.31
C SER A 12 -18.12 10.12 7.72
N PHE A 13 -18.68 9.45 6.70
CA PHE A 13 -17.98 8.44 5.90
C PHE A 13 -16.89 9.07 5.01
N SER A 14 -16.19 10.07 5.52
CA SER A 14 -15.03 10.67 4.88
C SER A 14 -13.83 9.75 5.09
N THR A 15 -13.08 9.55 4.02
CA THR A 15 -11.80 8.86 4.04
C THR A 15 -10.83 9.73 4.83
N THR A 16 -10.74 9.55 6.15
CA THR A 16 -9.53 9.97 6.85
C THR A 16 -8.44 9.00 6.39
N LEU A 17 -7.80 9.30 5.25
CA LEU A 17 -6.44 8.84 5.00
C LEU A 17 -5.64 9.47 6.13
N ARG A 18 -5.60 8.80 7.29
CA ARG A 18 -4.86 9.25 8.47
C ARG A 18 -3.43 9.37 7.96
N ARG A 19 -3.01 10.61 7.69
CA ARG A 19 -1.68 10.91 7.20
C ARG A 19 -0.77 10.33 8.27
N LEU A 20 0.01 9.30 7.93
CA LEU A 20 0.95 8.72 8.90
C LEU A 20 1.98 9.76 9.38
N SER A 21 2.01 10.96 8.78
CA SER A 21 2.85 12.10 9.14
C SER A 21 2.19 13.15 10.05
N GLN A 22 0.94 12.97 10.49
CA GLN A 22 0.28 13.95 11.38
C GLN A 22 0.28 13.43 12.82
N VAL A 23 1.07 14.07 13.67
CA VAL A 23 0.96 14.02 15.14
C VAL A 23 -0.51 14.10 15.53
N ASP A 24 -0.98 13.17 16.37
CA ASP A 24 -2.36 13.17 16.84
C ASP A 24 -2.59 14.45 17.67
N PRO A 25 -3.48 15.39 17.25
CA PRO A 25 -3.68 16.64 17.98
C PRO A 25 -4.32 16.42 19.36
N SER A 26 -4.84 15.22 19.63
CA SER A 26 -5.38 14.86 20.94
C SER A 26 -4.33 14.30 21.91
N ASP A 27 -3.15 13.89 21.41
CA ASP A 27 -2.07 13.32 22.22
C ASP A 27 -0.70 13.54 21.51
N PRO A 28 -0.13 14.76 21.59
CA PRO A 28 1.05 15.14 20.82
C PRO A 28 2.34 14.40 21.23
N ASP A 29 2.35 13.79 22.41
CA ASP A 29 3.50 13.05 22.97
C ASP A 29 3.48 11.56 22.56
N GLN A 30 2.36 11.05 22.04
CA GLN A 30 2.34 9.75 21.38
C GLN A 30 2.89 9.92 19.95
N ALA A 31 4.19 9.66 19.78
CA ALA A 31 4.73 9.33 18.47
C ALA A 31 3.85 8.21 17.89
N LEU A 32 3.01 8.50 16.90
CA LEU A 32 2.19 7.51 16.23
C LEU A 32 3.13 6.44 15.71
N LEU A 33 3.22 5.32 16.43
CA LEU A 33 4.11 4.23 16.11
C LEU A 33 3.73 3.74 14.71
N TYR A 34 4.57 4.05 13.73
CA TYR A 34 4.37 3.63 12.35
C TYR A 34 4.19 2.11 12.36
N LYS A 35 3.02 1.64 11.94
CA LYS A 35 2.71 0.21 11.97
C LYS A 35 3.28 -0.46 10.73
N ILE A 36 4.35 -1.22 10.91
CA ILE A 36 4.96 -2.04 9.87
C ILE A 36 4.38 -3.44 9.88
N LYS A 37 4.20 -4.04 8.71
CA LYS A 37 3.88 -5.45 8.55
C LYS A 37 5.04 -6.10 7.82
N ARG A 38 5.74 -7.00 8.51
CA ARG A 38 6.82 -7.77 7.89
C ARG A 38 6.23 -8.93 7.09
N PRO A 39 6.90 -9.36 6.01
CA PRO A 39 6.53 -10.60 5.32
C PRO A 39 6.54 -11.77 6.32
N GLY A 40 5.51 -12.63 6.26
CA GLY A 40 5.37 -13.77 7.18
C GLY A 40 4.72 -13.48 8.54
N THR A 41 4.50 -12.22 8.93
CA THR A 41 3.77 -11.90 10.16
C THR A 41 2.30 -11.56 9.92
N PHE A 42 1.42 -12.03 10.82
CA PHE A 42 -0.01 -11.74 10.75
C PHE A 42 -0.34 -10.34 11.31
N PHE A 43 0.36 -9.94 12.37
CA PHE A 43 0.14 -8.69 13.09
C PHE A 43 1.06 -7.58 12.62
N LYS A 44 0.63 -6.33 12.87
CA LYS A 44 1.43 -5.14 12.60
C LYS A 44 2.25 -4.80 13.84
N GLU A 45 3.52 -4.50 13.65
CA GLU A 45 4.47 -4.14 14.69
C GLU A 45 4.76 -2.63 14.65
N PRO A 46 5.10 -2.00 15.79
CA PRO A 46 5.61 -0.63 15.78
C PRO A 46 6.96 -0.55 15.05
N LEU A 47 7.21 0.58 14.39
CA LEU A 47 8.51 0.88 13.78
C LEU A 47 9.58 1.03 14.87
N ASP A 48 10.77 0.52 14.58
CA ASP A 48 11.94 0.65 15.45
C ASP A 48 12.29 2.13 15.68
N PRO A 49 12.48 2.61 16.92
CA PRO A 49 12.83 4.00 17.22
C PRO A 49 14.17 4.47 16.63
N GLN A 50 15.07 3.56 16.25
CA GLN A 50 16.33 3.92 15.58
C GLN A 50 16.13 4.26 14.08
N ILE A 51 14.95 3.93 13.55
CA ILE A 51 14.57 4.14 12.17
C ILE A 51 13.71 5.41 12.07
N GLN A 52 14.10 6.31 11.18
CA GLN A 52 13.38 7.54 10.89
C GLN A 52 12.93 7.54 9.43
N LEU A 53 11.66 7.86 9.21
CA LEU A 53 11.11 8.03 7.86
C LEU A 53 11.39 9.44 7.34
N SER A 54 11.52 9.58 6.02
CA SER A 54 11.54 10.88 5.37
C SER A 54 10.27 11.67 5.69
N HIS A 55 10.44 12.98 5.96
CA HIS A 55 9.30 13.87 6.21
C HIS A 55 8.36 13.94 5.01
N GLU A 56 8.92 13.89 3.80
CA GLU A 56 8.17 13.86 2.55
C GLU A 56 8.21 12.47 1.91
N PRO A 57 7.07 11.98 1.38
CA PRO A 57 7.05 10.74 0.61
C PRO A 57 7.73 10.95 -0.75
N LEU A 58 8.55 9.98 -1.17
CA LEU A 58 9.14 9.94 -2.51
C LEU A 58 8.07 9.75 -3.60
N TYR A 59 7.02 8.99 -3.25
CA TYR A 59 5.91 8.68 -4.14
C TYR A 59 4.60 8.83 -3.38
N THR A 60 3.61 9.44 -4.03
CA THR A 60 2.22 9.46 -3.57
C THR A 60 1.32 9.06 -4.73
N ALA A 61 0.59 7.97 -4.57
CA ALA A 61 -0.29 7.46 -5.61
C ALA A 61 -1.49 8.41 -5.80
N PRO A 62 -1.79 8.82 -7.04
CA PRO A 62 -2.86 9.78 -7.33
C PRO A 62 -4.24 9.17 -7.06
N MET A 63 -4.40 7.86 -7.27
CA MET A 63 -5.69 7.17 -7.17
C MET A 63 -5.89 6.41 -5.85
N ALA A 64 -5.04 6.65 -4.83
CA ALA A 64 -5.12 5.98 -3.53
C ALA A 64 -6.51 6.09 -2.86
N SER A 65 -7.13 7.27 -2.93
CA SER A 65 -8.46 7.52 -2.36
C SER A 65 -9.53 6.69 -3.07
N GLN A 66 -9.51 6.66 -4.40
CA GLN A 66 -10.46 5.93 -5.23
C GLN A 66 -10.34 4.42 -5.02
N VAL A 67 -9.12 3.88 -5.02
CA VAL A 67 -8.89 2.45 -4.76
C VAL A 67 -9.37 2.06 -3.36
N SER A 68 -9.14 2.92 -2.36
CA SER A 68 -9.63 2.69 -1.00
C SER A 68 -11.15 2.70 -0.91
N PHE A 69 -11.81 3.59 -1.66
CA PHE A 69 -13.26 3.69 -1.74
C PHE A 69 -13.84 2.44 -2.41
N THR A 70 -13.31 2.06 -3.57
CA THR A 70 -13.74 0.88 -4.33
C THR A 70 -13.63 -0.42 -3.51
N LYS A 71 -12.56 -0.59 -2.70
CA LYS A 71 -12.44 -1.71 -1.75
C LYS A 71 -13.53 -1.73 -0.68
N ARG A 72 -14.00 -0.57 -0.23
CA ARG A 72 -15.07 -0.49 0.78
C ARG A 72 -16.42 -0.75 0.17
N TRP A 73 -16.66 -0.23 -1.03
CA TRP A 73 -17.89 -0.48 -1.77
C TRP A 73 -18.08 -1.94 -2.12
N SER A 74 -17.01 -2.64 -2.51
CA SER A 74 -17.10 -4.07 -2.80
C SER A 74 -17.50 -4.91 -1.58
N LEU A 75 -17.11 -4.49 -0.37
CA LEU A 75 -17.61 -5.11 0.87
C LEU A 75 -19.10 -4.82 1.09
N GLY A 76 -19.56 -3.61 0.74
CA GLY A 76 -20.97 -3.23 0.79
C GLY A 76 -21.81 -4.08 -0.15
N PHE A 77 -21.41 -4.19 -1.42
CA PHE A 77 -22.06 -5.06 -2.40
C PHE A 77 -22.09 -6.52 -1.96
N PHE A 78 -20.98 -7.02 -1.40
CA PHE A 78 -20.92 -8.37 -0.87
C PHE A 78 -21.92 -8.59 0.28
N GLY A 79 -22.01 -7.64 1.23
CA GLY A 79 -22.96 -7.70 2.34
C GLY A 79 -24.42 -7.66 1.89
N VAL A 80 -24.75 -6.75 0.96
CA VAL A 80 -26.09 -6.67 0.36
C VAL A 80 -26.42 -7.94 -0.42
N GLY A 81 -25.47 -8.45 -1.21
CA GLY A 81 -25.62 -9.70 -1.95
C GLY A 81 -25.87 -10.89 -1.03
N ALA A 82 -25.09 -11.04 0.04
CA ALA A 82 -25.29 -12.10 1.02
C ALA A 82 -26.68 -12.02 1.67
N TYR A 83 -27.16 -10.82 1.98
CA TYR A 83 -28.49 -10.61 2.56
C TYR A 83 -29.62 -10.94 1.58
N ILE A 84 -29.53 -10.47 0.33
CA ILE A 84 -30.49 -10.83 -0.73
C ILE A 84 -30.49 -12.34 -0.97
N GLY A 85 -29.31 -12.97 -0.92
CA GLY A 85 -29.17 -14.41 -1.07
C GLY A 85 -29.89 -15.16 0.04
N TYR A 86 -29.73 -14.71 1.29
CA TYR A 86 -30.47 -15.25 2.42
C TYR A 86 -31.99 -15.12 2.25
N LEU A 87 -32.48 -13.94 1.84
CA LEU A 87 -33.91 -13.72 1.63
C LEU A 87 -34.49 -14.60 0.51
N THR A 88 -33.79 -14.71 -0.62
CA THR A 88 -34.25 -15.46 -1.78
C THR A 88 -34.30 -16.97 -1.55
N MET A 89 -33.42 -17.51 -0.70
CA MET A 89 -33.52 -18.89 -0.21
C MET A 89 -34.80 -19.12 0.62
N GLY A 90 -35.23 -18.13 1.38
CA GLY A 90 -36.45 -18.20 2.19
C GLY A 90 -37.76 -18.23 1.40
N VAL A 91 -37.78 -17.68 0.18
CA VAL A 91 -38.97 -17.66 -0.71
C VAL A 91 -39.00 -18.81 -1.74
N GLY A 92 -38.06 -19.75 -1.69
CA GLY A 92 -38.04 -20.89 -2.60
C GLY A 92 -37.78 -20.51 -4.07
N ALA A 93 -37.07 -19.39 -4.30
CA ALA A 93 -36.72 -18.95 -5.64
C ALA A 93 -35.83 -19.97 -6.36
N SER A 94 -36.01 -20.10 -7.69
CA SER A 94 -35.15 -20.94 -8.54
C SER A 94 -33.69 -20.58 -8.35
N SER A 95 -32.85 -21.60 -8.11
CA SER A 95 -31.40 -21.45 -7.92
C SER A 95 -30.73 -20.69 -9.07
N THR A 96 -31.25 -20.79 -10.29
CA THR A 96 -30.74 -20.10 -11.48
C THR A 96 -30.99 -18.59 -11.41
N LEU A 97 -32.18 -18.17 -10.98
CA LEU A 97 -32.53 -16.75 -10.82
C LEU A 97 -31.74 -16.13 -9.65
N VAL A 98 -31.58 -16.89 -8.57
CA VAL A 98 -30.76 -16.49 -7.42
C VAL A 98 -29.31 -16.30 -7.84
N ALA A 99 -28.73 -17.27 -8.55
CA ALA A 99 -27.35 -17.16 -9.04
C ALA A 99 -27.16 -15.97 -10.00
N ALA A 100 -28.08 -15.75 -10.94
CA ALA A 100 -28.01 -14.63 -11.88
C ALA A 100 -28.03 -13.26 -11.18
N GLY A 101 -28.81 -13.11 -10.11
CA GLY A 101 -28.86 -11.88 -9.31
C GLY A 101 -27.70 -11.70 -8.34
N LEU A 102 -27.19 -12.80 -7.75
CA LEU A 102 -26.14 -12.74 -6.72
C LEU A 102 -24.73 -12.62 -7.28
N VAL A 103 -24.43 -13.26 -8.41
CA VAL A 103 -23.09 -13.21 -9.03
C VAL A 103 -22.58 -11.77 -9.19
N PRO A 104 -23.33 -10.81 -9.78
CA PRO A 104 -22.84 -9.45 -9.94
C PRO A 104 -22.65 -8.70 -8.59
N LEU A 105 -23.31 -9.12 -7.52
CA LEU A 105 -23.16 -8.52 -6.19
C LEU A 105 -21.98 -9.10 -5.41
N LEU A 106 -21.67 -10.38 -5.60
CA LEU A 106 -20.58 -11.06 -4.88
C LEU A 106 -19.24 -10.95 -5.60
N LEU A 107 -19.22 -10.91 -6.94
CA LEU A 107 -18.02 -10.89 -7.78
C LEU A 107 -17.08 -9.67 -7.59
N PRO A 108 -17.57 -8.44 -7.32
CA PRO A 108 -16.69 -7.28 -7.19
C PRO A 108 -15.65 -7.43 -6.07
N LEU A 109 -16.00 -8.10 -4.96
CA LEU A 109 -15.09 -8.25 -3.82
C LEU A 109 -13.81 -9.04 -4.16
N PRO A 110 -13.86 -10.30 -4.63
CA PRO A 110 -12.65 -11.04 -4.99
C PRO A 110 -11.89 -10.38 -6.14
N LEU A 111 -12.59 -9.79 -7.11
CA LEU A 111 -11.97 -9.12 -8.25
C LEU A 111 -11.14 -7.90 -7.80
N ILE A 112 -11.75 -7.02 -7.00
CA ILE A 112 -11.07 -5.82 -6.48
C ILE A 112 -9.95 -6.22 -5.53
N GLN A 113 -10.11 -7.25 -4.70
CA GLN A 113 -9.01 -7.72 -3.84
C GLN A 113 -7.84 -8.29 -4.66
N TYR A 114 -8.13 -9.00 -5.75
CA TYR A 114 -7.11 -9.55 -6.63
C TYR A 114 -6.26 -8.47 -7.31
N PHE A 115 -6.89 -7.42 -7.84
CA PHE A 115 -6.17 -6.33 -8.50
C PHE A 115 -5.59 -5.31 -7.51
N ALA A 116 -6.40 -4.82 -6.57
CA ALA A 116 -5.98 -3.76 -5.65
C ALA A 116 -5.21 -4.26 -4.42
N GLY A 117 -4.97 -5.57 -4.27
CA GLY A 117 -4.22 -6.14 -3.13
C GLY A 117 -2.75 -5.69 -3.07
N GLY A 118 -2.15 -5.41 -4.24
CA GLY A 118 -0.79 -4.90 -4.37
C GLY A 118 -0.65 -3.38 -4.30
N TYR A 119 -1.76 -2.63 -4.30
CA TYR A 119 -1.75 -1.18 -4.51
C TYR A 119 -0.98 -0.43 -3.43
N VAL A 120 0.06 0.30 -3.86
CA VAL A 120 0.89 1.17 -3.03
C VAL A 120 0.27 2.56 -2.97
N THR A 121 0.16 3.14 -1.78
CA THR A 121 -0.36 4.49 -1.59
C THR A 121 0.75 5.52 -1.52
N ARG A 122 1.83 5.21 -0.80
CA ARG A 122 2.97 6.09 -0.61
C ARG A 122 4.26 5.29 -0.46
N ILE A 123 5.38 5.89 -0.81
CA ILE A 123 6.71 5.32 -0.54
C ILE A 123 7.52 6.38 0.21
N PHE A 124 8.10 5.98 1.34
CA PHE A 124 8.97 6.82 2.14
C PHE A 124 10.38 6.26 2.10
N ARG A 125 11.37 7.15 2.15
CA ARG A 125 12.75 6.73 2.37
C ARG A 125 12.94 6.43 3.86
N VAL A 126 13.75 5.42 4.14
CA VAL A 126 14.10 5.02 5.50
C VAL A 126 15.52 5.46 5.81
N TYR A 127 15.69 6.15 6.94
CA TYR A 127 16.98 6.59 7.45
C TYR A 127 17.26 5.91 8.80
N ARG A 128 18.53 5.55 9.04
CA ARG A 128 18.98 5.13 10.37
C ARG A 128 19.63 6.32 11.07
N ARG A 129 19.23 6.59 12.31
CA ARG A 129 19.78 7.72 13.09
C ARG A 129 21.28 7.64 13.35
N ASN A 130 21.83 6.42 13.36
CA ASN A 130 23.21 6.15 13.74
C ASN A 130 24.17 6.02 12.54
N GLN A 131 23.71 6.26 11.30
CA GLN A 131 24.54 6.10 10.11
C GLN A 131 24.61 7.40 9.30
N PRO A 132 25.81 7.78 8.81
CA PRO A 132 25.94 8.92 7.92
C PRO A 132 25.23 8.65 6.59
N GLN A 133 24.52 9.66 6.09
CA GLN A 133 23.77 9.58 4.84
C GLN A 133 24.69 9.93 3.66
N THR A 134 25.57 9.01 3.30
CA THR A 134 26.42 9.17 2.11
C THR A 134 25.72 8.65 0.86
N TYR A 135 26.12 9.15 -0.31
CA TYR A 135 25.55 8.71 -1.59
C TYR A 135 25.80 7.23 -1.86
N GLU A 136 26.94 6.71 -1.44
CA GLU A 136 27.34 5.32 -1.58
C GLU A 136 26.38 4.41 -0.79
N ALA A 137 26.05 4.80 0.46
CA ALA A 137 25.09 4.09 1.29
C ALA A 137 23.66 4.08 0.69
N LEU A 138 23.28 5.16 0.00
CA LEU A 138 22.01 5.30 -0.72
C LEU A 138 21.94 4.47 -2.02
N THR A 139 23.07 3.95 -2.49
CA THR A 139 23.13 3.17 -3.74
C THR A 139 23.19 1.67 -3.44
N GLU A 140 23.95 1.28 -2.41
CA GLU A 140 24.19 -0.13 -2.10
C GLU A 140 23.16 -0.76 -1.16
N ASN A 141 22.61 -0.02 -0.19
CA ASN A 141 21.75 -0.59 0.87
C ASN A 141 20.50 0.25 1.17
N GLU A 142 19.93 0.89 0.15
CA GLU A 142 18.72 1.69 0.32
C GLU A 142 17.50 0.83 0.71
N THR A 143 16.92 1.15 1.86
CA THR A 143 15.65 0.59 2.33
C THR A 143 14.53 1.60 2.13
N LEU A 144 13.42 1.15 1.55
CA LEU A 144 12.21 1.94 1.36
C LEU A 144 11.09 1.41 2.24
N MET A 145 10.23 2.31 2.71
CA MET A 145 9.01 1.98 3.43
C MET A 145 7.83 2.19 2.51
N VAL A 146 7.23 1.08 2.06
CA VAL A 146 6.09 1.11 1.14
C VAL A 146 4.80 1.04 1.91
N GLU A 147 3.98 2.08 1.81
CA GLU A 147 2.67 2.13 2.41
C GLU A 147 1.65 1.42 1.51
N LYS A 148 0.94 0.44 2.07
CA LYS A 148 -0.11 -0.32 1.38
C LYS A 148 -1.45 -0.13 2.04
N LEU A 149 -2.51 -0.20 1.23
CA LEU A 149 -3.88 -0.31 1.74
C LEU A 149 -4.10 -1.66 2.43
N SER A 150 -4.73 -1.64 3.59
CA SER A 150 -5.32 -2.82 4.22
C SER A 150 -6.31 -3.54 3.30
N LEU A 151 -6.60 -4.80 3.62
CA LEU A 151 -7.56 -5.63 2.89
C LEU A 151 -8.92 -4.93 2.70
N PHE A 152 -9.38 -4.25 3.76
CA PHE A 152 -10.66 -3.54 3.78
C PHE A 152 -10.59 -2.05 3.37
N GLY A 153 -9.41 -1.56 2.97
CA GLY A 153 -9.23 -0.17 2.55
C GLY A 153 -9.47 0.90 3.63
N ARG A 154 -9.58 0.53 4.92
CA ARG A 154 -9.83 1.47 6.04
C ARG A 154 -8.56 2.06 6.64
N SER A 155 -7.47 1.31 6.62
CA SER A 155 -6.18 1.73 7.15
C SER A 155 -5.07 1.40 6.15
N THR A 156 -3.90 2.00 6.38
CA THR A 156 -2.66 1.63 5.70
C THR A 156 -1.73 0.87 6.64
N TYR A 157 -0.66 0.32 6.10
CA TYR A 157 0.46 -0.26 6.83
C TYR A 157 1.73 -0.16 5.98
N GLY A 158 2.88 -0.02 6.63
CA GLY A 158 4.17 0.01 5.95
C GLY A 158 4.73 -1.39 5.73
N VAL A 159 5.38 -1.63 4.60
CA VAL A 159 6.17 -2.84 4.32
C VAL A 159 7.59 -2.41 3.97
N PRO A 160 8.60 -2.80 4.75
CA PRO A 160 9.98 -2.42 4.46
C PRO A 160 10.46 -3.28 3.30
N ILE A 161 11.02 -2.64 2.28
CA ILE A 161 11.60 -3.31 1.12
C ILE A 161 13.02 -2.80 0.91
N GLN A 162 13.90 -3.69 0.46
CA GLN A 162 15.23 -3.32 0.00
C GLN A 162 15.20 -3.16 -1.51
N VAL A 163 15.76 -2.06 -2.02
CA VAL A 163 15.70 -1.74 -3.45
C VAL A 163 16.49 -2.78 -4.27
N GLN A 164 17.59 -3.28 -3.74
CA GLN A 164 18.47 -4.26 -4.39
C GLN A 164 17.76 -5.59 -4.64
N ASN A 165 16.87 -5.99 -3.73
CA ASN A 165 16.13 -7.25 -3.79
C ASN A 165 14.72 -7.07 -4.36
N THR A 166 14.51 -6.00 -5.12
CA THR A 166 13.25 -5.71 -5.78
C THR A 166 13.47 -5.68 -7.28
N PHE A 167 12.57 -6.30 -8.02
CA PHE A 167 12.60 -6.39 -9.47
C PHE A 167 11.23 -6.05 -10.08
N ILE A 168 11.27 -5.63 -11.32
CA ILE A 168 10.13 -5.33 -12.17
C ILE A 168 9.62 -6.64 -12.75
N ALA A 169 8.34 -6.91 -12.58
CA ALA A 169 7.68 -8.05 -13.17
C ALA A 169 6.30 -7.65 -13.66
N ASN A 170 5.96 -7.94 -14.91
CA ASN A 170 4.61 -7.73 -15.41
C ASN A 170 3.72 -8.92 -15.05
N ARG A 171 3.00 -8.84 -13.91
CA ARG A 171 2.04 -9.88 -13.49
C ARG A 171 0.65 -9.28 -13.31
N ARG A 172 -0.39 -10.12 -13.44
CA ARG A 172 -1.81 -9.71 -13.34
C ARG A 172 -2.17 -8.56 -14.31
N LEU A 173 -1.78 -8.69 -15.58
CA LEU A 173 -2.07 -7.68 -16.61
C LEU A 173 -1.48 -6.30 -16.25
N GLY A 174 -0.26 -6.27 -15.72
CA GLY A 174 0.41 -5.03 -15.29
C GLY A 174 0.01 -4.49 -13.91
N TRP A 175 -1.00 -5.07 -13.25
CA TRP A 175 -1.42 -4.67 -11.89
C TRP A 175 -0.50 -5.13 -10.77
N ILE A 176 0.56 -5.84 -11.11
CA ILE A 176 1.74 -6.01 -10.28
C ILE A 176 2.90 -5.66 -11.18
N ASN A 177 3.69 -4.69 -10.77
CA ASN A 177 4.89 -4.28 -11.48
C ASN A 177 6.13 -4.40 -10.61
N TRP A 178 6.03 -4.28 -9.30
CA TRP A 178 7.14 -4.45 -8.37
C TRP A 178 6.98 -5.76 -7.60
N VAL A 179 8.05 -6.56 -7.56
CA VAL A 179 8.12 -7.78 -6.76
C VAL A 179 9.38 -7.72 -5.91
N HIS A 180 9.19 -7.75 -4.60
CA HIS A 180 10.27 -7.78 -3.63
C HIS A 180 10.42 -9.20 -3.07
N LEU A 181 11.65 -9.72 -3.08
CA LEU A 181 12.01 -10.97 -2.43
C LEU A 181 12.64 -10.66 -1.07
N ASP A 182 11.99 -11.11 0.00
CA ASP A 182 12.57 -11.03 1.34
C ASP A 182 13.54 -12.21 1.53
N GLU A 183 14.84 -11.92 1.60
CA GLU A 183 15.90 -12.93 1.80
C GLU A 183 15.73 -13.73 3.08
N ARG A 184 15.11 -13.15 4.12
CA ARG A 184 14.97 -13.81 5.43
C ARG A 184 13.88 -14.86 5.44
N THR A 185 12.81 -14.63 4.68
CA THR A 185 11.60 -15.47 4.70
C THR A 185 11.34 -16.20 3.38
N GLY A 186 12.07 -15.84 2.32
CA GLY A 186 11.79 -16.28 0.94
C GLY A 186 10.45 -15.77 0.39
N ALA A 187 9.76 -14.87 1.12
CA ALA A 187 8.43 -14.44 0.77
C ALA A 187 8.45 -13.38 -0.33
N LEU A 188 7.61 -13.56 -1.35
CA LEU A 188 7.44 -12.60 -2.44
C LEU A 188 6.36 -11.56 -2.09
N THR A 189 6.77 -10.32 -1.92
CA THR A 189 5.86 -9.19 -1.75
C THR A 189 5.54 -8.57 -3.10
N LYS A 190 4.26 -8.65 -3.50
CA LYS A 190 3.74 -8.08 -4.75
C LYS A 190 3.21 -6.67 -4.51
N LEU A 191 3.63 -5.74 -5.37
CA LEU A 191 3.36 -4.32 -5.28
C LEU A 191 2.93 -3.76 -6.64
N TYR A 192 2.09 -2.73 -6.59
CA TYR A 192 1.71 -1.92 -7.73
C TYR A 192 2.04 -0.46 -7.45
N VAL A 193 2.99 0.07 -8.22
CA VAL A 193 3.47 1.46 -8.12
C VAL A 193 3.29 2.13 -9.47
N GLU A 194 2.47 3.16 -9.56
CA GLU A 194 2.26 3.83 -10.85
C GLU A 194 3.55 4.48 -11.37
N ASP A 195 3.80 4.32 -12.66
CA ASP A 195 5.02 4.81 -13.31
C ASP A 195 4.99 6.34 -13.53
N ASN A 196 6.15 6.98 -13.62
CA ASN A 196 6.34 8.42 -13.84
C ASN A 196 5.75 9.34 -12.74
N ILE A 197 5.68 8.84 -11.51
CA ILE A 197 5.22 9.62 -10.35
C ILE A 197 6.32 9.64 -9.29
N GLY A 198 6.55 10.82 -8.70
CA GLY A 198 7.56 11.04 -7.66
C GLY A 198 8.86 11.70 -8.13
N GLY A 199 8.94 12.06 -9.42
CA GLY A 199 10.05 12.82 -10.00
C GLY A 199 11.39 12.08 -9.96
N ILE A 200 12.48 12.86 -10.03
CA ILE A 200 13.85 12.36 -10.25
C ILE A 200 14.29 11.32 -9.21
N GLN A 201 13.88 11.48 -7.94
CA GLN A 201 14.25 10.54 -6.88
C GLN A 201 13.61 9.16 -7.08
N MET A 202 12.36 9.12 -7.56
CA MET A 202 11.71 7.86 -7.93
C MET A 202 12.21 7.33 -9.25
N ASP A 203 12.55 8.18 -10.22
CA ASP A 203 13.14 7.75 -11.50
C ASP A 203 14.46 7.00 -11.28
N ARG A 204 15.28 7.43 -10.31
CA ARG A 204 16.48 6.69 -9.89
C ARG A 204 16.14 5.31 -9.35
N ILE A 205 15.11 5.21 -8.50
CA ILE A 205 14.68 3.92 -7.94
C ILE A 205 14.19 3.01 -9.07
N TRP A 206 13.38 3.53 -9.99
CA TRP A 206 12.97 2.80 -11.19
C TRP A 206 14.17 2.32 -12.00
N GLY A 207 15.18 3.16 -12.23
CA GLY A 207 16.41 2.75 -12.94
C GLY A 207 17.20 1.64 -12.22
N ILE A 208 17.24 1.63 -10.89
CA ILE A 208 17.85 0.52 -10.13
C ILE A 208 17.03 -0.77 -10.32
N LEU A 209 15.70 -0.69 -10.22
CA LEU A 209 14.81 -1.83 -10.37
C LEU A 209 14.83 -2.42 -11.80
N GLU A 210 14.92 -1.56 -12.80
CA GLU A 210 15.10 -1.92 -14.21
C GLU A 210 16.39 -2.72 -14.40
N LYS A 211 17.51 -2.23 -13.86
CA LYS A 211 18.80 -2.92 -13.88
C LYS A 211 18.74 -4.28 -13.17
N ASN A 212 18.10 -4.36 -11.99
CA ASN A 212 17.90 -5.62 -11.27
C ASN A 212 17.07 -6.65 -12.07
N SER A 213 16.26 -6.17 -13.01
CA SER A 213 15.36 -6.98 -13.84
C SER A 213 15.92 -7.26 -15.23
N ASN A 214 17.11 -6.74 -15.53
CA ASN A 214 17.72 -6.79 -16.85
C ASN A 214 16.81 -6.19 -17.96
N ILE A 215 16.07 -5.13 -17.61
CA ILE A 215 15.23 -4.35 -18.53
C ILE A 215 15.91 -3.00 -18.70
N ASP A 216 16.03 -2.50 -19.93
CA ASP A 216 16.57 -1.17 -20.21
C ASP A 216 15.49 -0.30 -20.86
N ASN A 217 14.96 0.66 -20.09
CA ASN A 217 14.03 1.68 -20.60
C ASN A 217 14.71 3.07 -20.71
N GLY A 218 16.04 3.12 -20.65
CA GLY A 218 16.79 4.38 -20.75
C GLY A 218 16.64 5.29 -19.54
N ARG A 219 16.23 4.81 -18.36
CA ARG A 219 16.23 5.60 -17.11
C ARG A 219 17.50 5.38 -16.28
N GLY A 220 18.43 4.58 -16.79
CA GLY A 220 19.70 4.22 -16.17
C GLY A 220 20.73 5.35 -16.07
N PHE A 221 20.46 6.53 -16.62
CA PHE A 221 21.41 7.67 -16.72
C PHE A 221 22.10 8.07 -15.41
N LEU A 222 21.53 7.72 -14.23
CA LEU A 222 22.11 8.06 -12.93
C LEU A 222 23.10 7.01 -12.38
N ASN A 223 23.16 5.81 -12.96
CA ASN A 223 24.06 4.73 -12.51
C ASN A 223 25.24 4.47 -13.46
N ASP A 224 25.25 5.06 -14.64
CA ASP A 224 26.34 4.97 -15.60
C ASP A 224 27.37 6.08 -15.35
N ARG A 225 28.10 5.98 -14.23
CA ARG A 225 29.45 6.52 -14.22
C ARG A 225 30.38 5.40 -14.72
N PRO A 226 31.26 5.66 -15.69
CA PRO A 226 32.28 4.69 -16.05
C PRO A 226 33.07 4.36 -14.77
N LYS A 227 33.23 3.07 -14.48
CA LYS A 227 34.20 2.60 -13.50
C LYS A 227 35.59 2.91 -14.07
N GLY A 228 36.06 4.14 -13.88
CA GLY A 228 37.34 4.61 -14.38
C GLY A 228 37.27 6.04 -14.91
N ALA A 229 37.42 7.00 -14.01
CA ALA A 229 38.04 8.31 -14.26
C ALA A 229 38.61 8.81 -12.94
#